data_AF-A0A520BBC0-F1
#
_entry.id   AF-A0A520BBC0-F1
#
_cell.length_a   1.000
_cell.length_b   1.000
_cell.length_c   1.000
_cell.angle_alpha   90.00
_cell.angle_beta   90.00
_cell.angle_gamma   90.00
#
_symmetry.space_group_name_H-M   'P 1'
#
loop_
_entity.id
_entity.type
_entity.pdbx_description
1 polymer ?
#
loop_
_entity_poly.entity_id
_entity_poly.type
_entity_poly.pdbx_seq_one_letter_code
_entity_poly.pdbx_strand_id
1 'polypeptide(L)'
;MREANFLFGVIFKLLFMSPLSNQFVLIILFSLINLTSTAADIYVSTKGNDYNIGTKEKPLATLHSALRKARELRRLKDPTIQNGIKIYVENGVYQISEPIVLRPEDSGTKESRTEIINLSNQEVIFSGGLTLKGWKKVNANLLGLPKKAIGNVWSVDLPSPGGQTLLFRQLWVNDKKAVRAKDKNGDLMSRILSWDAKNQTCKIPLDQNLNVAQMAGMEMIIHQWWAIANLRIKSAKVIEKAIELTFMQPESRIQSEHPWP
;
A
#
# COMPACT_ATOMS: atom_id res chain seq x y z
N MET A 1 15.32 2.48 51.39
CA MET A 1 16.51 3.07 52.03
C MET A 1 17.31 2.10 52.91
N ARG A 2 16.69 1.12 53.60
CA ARG A 2 17.42 0.11 54.39
C ARG A 2 18.15 -0.96 53.57
N GLU A 3 17.63 -1.37 52.42
CA GLU A 3 18.25 -2.43 51.59
C GLU A 3 19.48 -1.94 50.80
N ALA A 4 19.47 -0.68 50.35
CA ALA A 4 20.63 -0.06 49.69
C ALA A 4 21.85 0.04 50.61
N ASN A 5 21.64 0.30 51.91
CA ASN A 5 22.73 0.36 52.90
C ASN A 5 23.29 -1.02 53.24
N PHE A 6 22.50 -2.09 53.10
CA PHE A 6 22.97 -3.46 53.31
C PHE A 6 23.86 -3.93 52.15
N LEU A 7 23.43 -3.68 50.90
CA LEU A 7 24.22 -3.96 49.70
C LEU A 7 25.54 -3.16 49.67
N PHE A 8 25.52 -1.89 50.06
CA PHE A 8 26.72 -1.06 50.12
C PHE A 8 27.72 -1.56 51.17
N GLY A 9 27.23 -2.02 52.32
CA GLY A 9 28.06 -2.58 53.40
C GLY A 9 28.71 -3.92 53.02
N VAL A 10 28.00 -4.77 52.26
CA VAL A 10 28.54 -6.06 51.77
C VAL A 10 29.62 -5.84 50.72
N ILE A 11 29.42 -4.91 49.78
CA ILE A 11 30.39 -4.55 48.74
C ILE A 11 31.66 -3.95 49.35
N PHE A 12 31.52 -3.07 50.36
CA PHE A 12 32.66 -2.48 51.04
C PHE A 12 33.50 -3.52 51.80
N LYS A 13 32.86 -4.53 52.40
CA LYS A 13 33.58 -5.64 53.08
C LYS A 13 34.34 -6.55 52.11
N LEU A 14 33.81 -6.77 50.90
CA LEU A 14 34.44 -7.60 49.87
C LEU A 14 35.69 -6.95 49.24
N LEU A 15 35.73 -5.61 49.19
CA LEU A 15 36.88 -4.82 48.69
C LEU A 15 38.14 -4.89 49.56
N PHE A 16 38.01 -5.34 50.82
CA PHE A 16 39.13 -5.45 51.78
C PHE A 16 39.58 -6.90 52.07
N MET A 17 39.06 -7.89 51.34
CA MET A 17 39.52 -9.28 51.49
C MET A 17 40.66 -9.60 50.50
N SER A 18 41.44 -10.65 50.85
CA SER A 18 42.68 -11.12 50.19
C SER A 18 42.72 -11.03 48.65
N PRO A 19 43.90 -10.94 48.01
CA PRO A 19 44.02 -10.76 46.55
C PRO A 19 43.24 -11.75 45.66
N LEU A 20 42.86 -12.94 46.17
CA LEU A 20 41.95 -13.85 45.48
C LEU A 20 40.50 -13.33 45.38
N SER A 21 39.96 -12.60 46.37
CA SER A 21 38.59 -12.07 46.34
C SER A 21 38.43 -10.89 45.39
N ASN A 22 39.48 -10.09 45.18
CA ASN A 22 39.46 -9.00 44.19
C ASN A 22 39.37 -9.50 42.75
N GLN A 23 39.93 -10.68 42.44
CA GLN A 23 39.78 -11.30 41.12
C GLN A 23 38.33 -11.78 40.88
N PHE A 24 37.68 -12.37 41.89
CA PHE A 24 36.26 -12.76 41.81
C PHE A 24 35.32 -11.56 41.63
N VAL A 25 35.58 -10.45 42.35
CA VAL A 25 34.81 -9.21 42.19
C VAL A 25 34.98 -8.63 40.79
N LEU A 26 36.20 -8.63 40.23
CA LEU A 26 36.44 -8.18 38.85
C LEU A 26 35.74 -9.06 37.81
N ILE A 27 35.72 -10.38 37.98
CA ILE A 27 35.03 -11.31 37.07
C ILE A 27 33.51 -11.09 37.12
N ILE A 28 32.94 -10.88 38.31
CA ILE A 28 31.51 -10.56 38.48
C ILE A 28 31.20 -9.20 37.83
N LEU A 29 32.05 -8.19 38.02
CA LEU A 29 31.88 -6.87 37.41
C LEU A 29 31.97 -6.95 35.87
N PHE A 30 32.90 -7.75 35.32
CA PHE A 30 33.03 -7.98 33.87
C PHE A 30 31.83 -8.75 33.30
N SER A 31 31.23 -9.66 34.07
CA SER A 31 30.01 -10.38 33.67
C SER A 31 28.76 -9.49 33.66
N LEU A 32 28.69 -8.49 34.56
CA LEU A 32 27.57 -7.55 34.67
C LEU A 32 27.56 -6.46 33.59
N ILE A 33 28.71 -6.14 32.98
CA ILE A 33 28.81 -5.13 31.90
C ILE A 33 28.17 -5.63 30.59
N ASN A 34 27.92 -6.93 30.43
CA ASN A 34 27.27 -7.51 29.24
C ASN A 34 25.74 -7.49 29.29
N LEU A 35 25.11 -6.93 30.33
CA LEU A 35 23.65 -6.86 30.48
C LEU A 35 23.04 -5.55 29.94
N THR A 36 23.62 -4.99 28.89
CA THR A 36 22.93 -3.96 28.11
C THR A 36 21.96 -4.64 27.15
N SER A 37 20.73 -4.86 27.59
CA SER A 37 19.64 -5.31 26.72
C SER A 37 19.34 -4.20 25.71
N THR A 38 20.02 -4.25 24.57
CA THR A 38 19.66 -3.43 23.41
C THR A 38 18.25 -3.82 22.97
N ALA A 39 17.45 -2.82 22.57
CA ALA A 39 16.13 -3.07 22.01
C ALA A 39 16.27 -4.03 20.81
N ALA A 40 15.27 -4.88 20.59
CA ALA A 40 15.29 -5.82 19.48
C ALA A 40 15.16 -5.05 18.16
N ASP A 41 16.29 -4.65 17.58
CA ASP A 41 16.36 -3.97 16.30
C ASP A 41 16.33 -5.02 15.18
N ILE A 42 15.32 -4.92 14.32
CA ILE A 42 15.11 -5.76 13.14
C ILE A 42 15.27 -4.88 11.91
N TYR A 43 16.10 -5.31 10.96
CA TYR A 43 16.39 -4.54 9.74
C TYR A 43 15.75 -5.19 8.52
N VAL A 44 15.14 -4.37 7.67
CA VAL A 44 14.51 -4.73 6.40
C VAL A 44 15.15 -3.94 5.29
N SER A 45 15.53 -4.60 4.19
CA SER A 45 16.18 -3.99 3.04
C SER A 45 15.66 -4.58 1.73
N THR A 46 15.57 -3.76 0.69
CA THR A 46 15.29 -4.23 -0.69
C THR A 46 16.36 -5.19 -1.23
N LYS A 47 17.56 -5.21 -0.62
CA LYS A 47 18.66 -6.14 -0.92
C LYS A 47 18.76 -7.27 0.11
N GLY A 48 17.84 -7.33 1.07
CA GLY A 48 17.81 -8.33 2.13
C GLY A 48 17.36 -9.71 1.64
N ASN A 49 17.27 -10.63 2.59
CA ASN A 49 16.76 -11.98 2.35
C ASN A 49 15.97 -12.44 3.58
N ASP A 50 14.77 -13.01 3.39
CA ASP A 50 13.92 -13.45 4.49
C ASP A 50 14.44 -14.69 5.25
N TYR A 51 15.48 -15.36 4.73
CA TYR A 51 16.26 -16.35 5.47
C TYR A 51 17.32 -15.73 6.38
N ASN A 52 17.56 -14.42 6.29
CA ASN A 52 18.50 -13.75 7.17
C ASN A 52 17.95 -13.61 8.59
N ILE A 53 18.85 -13.39 9.53
CA ILE A 53 18.50 -13.17 10.93
C ILE A 53 17.92 -11.77 11.21
N GLY A 54 17.95 -10.83 10.27
CA GLY A 54 17.37 -9.50 10.43
C GLY A 54 18.23 -8.51 11.22
N THR A 55 19.56 -8.68 11.22
CA THR A 55 20.50 -7.67 11.73
C THR A 55 20.82 -6.65 10.64
N LYS A 56 21.52 -5.57 10.99
CA LYS A 56 21.93 -4.54 10.04
C LYS A 56 22.81 -5.10 8.90
N GLU A 57 23.67 -6.05 9.20
CA GLU A 57 24.59 -6.69 8.23
C GLU A 57 23.88 -7.78 7.41
N LYS A 58 22.81 -8.37 7.96
CA LYS A 58 22.00 -9.41 7.32
C LYS A 58 20.52 -9.07 7.48
N PRO A 59 20.00 -8.07 6.74
CA PRO A 59 18.62 -7.61 6.87
C PRO A 59 17.64 -8.60 6.21
N LEU A 60 16.41 -8.61 6.69
CA LEU A 60 15.29 -9.30 6.05
C LEU A 60 14.91 -8.58 4.74
N ALA A 61 14.24 -9.29 3.83
CA ALA A 61 13.77 -8.70 2.58
C ALA A 61 12.40 -8.02 2.74
N THR A 62 11.54 -8.55 3.63
CA THR A 62 10.15 -8.14 3.73
C THR A 62 9.75 -7.70 5.13
N LEU A 63 8.76 -6.80 5.18
CA LEU A 63 8.12 -6.40 6.43
C LEU A 63 7.32 -7.57 7.05
N HIS A 64 6.75 -8.47 6.24
CA HIS A 64 6.07 -9.69 6.70
C HIS A 64 6.99 -10.56 7.55
N SER A 65 8.21 -10.81 7.09
CA SER A 65 9.19 -11.61 7.82
C SER A 65 9.68 -10.88 9.07
N ALA A 66 9.84 -9.55 9.03
CA ALA A 66 10.20 -8.77 10.21
C ALA A 66 9.11 -8.80 11.29
N LEU A 67 7.84 -8.67 10.92
CA LEU A 67 6.71 -8.80 11.84
C LEU A 67 6.62 -10.22 12.42
N ARG A 68 6.83 -11.25 11.59
CA ARG A 68 6.88 -12.64 12.07
C ARG A 68 8.00 -12.84 13.09
N LYS A 69 9.19 -12.29 12.82
CA LYS A 69 10.32 -12.35 13.76
C LYS A 69 9.99 -11.62 15.07
N ALA A 70 9.45 -10.41 15.00
CA ALA A 70 9.01 -9.65 16.18
C ALA A 70 8.01 -10.43 17.03
N ARG A 71 7.02 -11.06 16.37
CA ARG A 71 6.04 -11.94 16.99
C ARG A 71 6.68 -13.13 17.71
N GLU A 72 7.63 -13.81 17.06
CA GLU A 72 8.32 -14.94 17.69
C GLU A 72 9.16 -14.52 18.90
N LEU A 73 9.82 -13.35 18.86
CA LEU A 73 10.52 -12.80 20.02
C LEU A 73 9.56 -12.57 21.19
N ARG A 74 8.37 -12.01 20.93
CA ARG A 74 7.33 -11.84 21.96
C ARG A 74 6.83 -13.18 22.49
N ARG A 75 6.54 -14.12 21.59
CA ARG A 75 6.05 -15.47 21.96
C ARG A 75 7.04 -16.19 22.87
N LEU A 76 8.33 -16.05 22.59
CA LEU A 76 9.42 -16.65 23.35
C LEU A 76 9.83 -15.85 24.60
N LYS A 77 9.22 -14.68 24.84
CA LYS A 77 9.58 -13.74 25.91
C LYS A 77 11.07 -13.40 25.88
N ASP A 78 11.60 -13.18 24.67
CA ASP A 78 13.02 -12.87 24.48
C ASP A 78 13.41 -11.61 25.28
N PRO A 79 14.51 -11.63 26.06
CA PRO A 79 14.92 -10.50 26.89
C PRO A 79 15.06 -9.17 26.13
N THR A 80 15.40 -9.23 24.82
CA THR A 80 15.62 -8.04 23.99
C THR A 80 14.36 -7.20 23.76
N ILE A 81 13.16 -7.77 23.97
CA ILE A 81 11.90 -7.05 23.74
C ILE A 81 11.54 -6.08 24.86
N GLN A 82 12.24 -6.08 26.01
CA GLN A 82 11.85 -5.29 27.20
C GLN A 82 11.66 -3.80 26.90
N ASN A 83 12.49 -3.24 26.02
CA ASN A 83 12.46 -1.82 25.63
C ASN A 83 11.74 -1.59 24.29
N GLY A 84 10.95 -2.57 23.84
CA GLY A 84 10.28 -2.55 22.54
C GLY A 84 11.09 -3.20 21.42
N ILE A 85 10.47 -3.26 20.25
CA ILE A 85 11.02 -3.82 19.02
C ILE A 85 10.97 -2.73 17.95
N LYS A 86 12.10 -2.41 17.35
CA LYS A 86 12.18 -1.45 16.25
C LYS A 86 12.47 -2.19 14.96
N ILE A 87 11.58 -2.04 13.99
CA ILE A 87 11.75 -2.55 12.64
C ILE A 87 12.23 -1.37 11.79
N TYR A 88 13.52 -1.32 11.52
CA TYR A 88 14.13 -0.35 10.61
C TYR A 88 13.99 -0.81 9.17
N VAL A 89 13.36 0.00 8.34
CA VAL A 89 13.18 -0.27 6.92
C VAL A 89 14.10 0.66 6.13
N GLU A 90 15.06 0.09 5.40
CA GLU A 90 15.94 0.85 4.52
C GLU A 90 15.14 1.50 3.38
N ASN A 91 15.68 2.59 2.86
CA ASN A 91 15.07 3.34 1.77
C ASN A 91 14.81 2.45 0.54
N GLY A 92 13.67 2.69 -0.11
CA GLY A 92 13.32 1.99 -1.34
C GLY A 92 11.84 1.69 -1.50
N VAL A 93 11.53 1.02 -2.61
CA VAL A 93 10.17 0.59 -2.95
C VAL A 93 10.04 -0.90 -2.71
N TYR A 94 9.22 -1.25 -1.73
CA TYR A 94 8.90 -2.63 -1.35
C TYR A 94 7.59 -3.03 -2.01
N GLN A 95 7.68 -3.90 -3.01
CA GLN A 95 6.51 -4.45 -3.69
C GLN A 95 5.78 -5.42 -2.75
N ILE A 96 4.50 -5.19 -2.51
CA ILE A 96 3.63 -6.03 -1.68
C ILE A 96 2.55 -6.65 -2.56
N SER A 97 2.56 -7.99 -2.64
CA SER A 97 1.54 -8.75 -3.39
C SER A 97 0.31 -9.07 -2.54
N GLU A 98 0.41 -8.88 -1.23
CA GLU A 98 -0.66 -9.13 -0.26
C GLU A 98 -0.63 -8.09 0.87
N PRO A 99 -1.75 -7.88 1.58
CA PRO A 99 -1.80 -6.98 2.72
C PRO A 99 -0.79 -7.35 3.81
N ILE A 100 -0.22 -6.35 4.47
CA ILE A 100 0.51 -6.52 5.73
C ILE A 100 -0.54 -6.64 6.84
N VAL A 101 -0.69 -7.82 7.40
CA VAL A 101 -1.69 -8.10 8.44
C VAL A 101 -1.05 -8.05 9.81
N LEU A 102 -1.42 -7.04 10.61
CA LEU A 102 -1.10 -6.97 12.03
C LEU A 102 -2.16 -7.73 12.82
N ARG A 103 -1.72 -8.65 13.66
CA ARG A 103 -2.58 -9.56 14.44
C ARG A 103 -2.42 -9.28 15.94
N PRO A 104 -3.33 -9.78 16.80
CA PRO A 104 -3.18 -9.64 18.25
C PRO A 104 -1.82 -10.10 18.79
N GLU A 105 -1.21 -11.14 18.20
CA GLU A 105 0.12 -11.64 18.61
C GLU A 105 1.27 -10.66 18.32
N ASP A 106 1.06 -9.64 17.48
CA ASP A 106 2.05 -8.60 17.16
C ASP A 106 2.02 -7.44 18.18
N SER A 107 1.05 -7.45 19.09
CA SER A 107 0.81 -6.38 20.03
C SER A 107 2.01 -6.17 20.97
N GLY A 108 2.42 -4.91 21.09
CA GLY A 108 3.31 -4.46 22.14
C GLY A 108 2.56 -4.03 23.41
N THR A 109 3.31 -3.66 24.44
CA THR A 109 2.78 -2.92 25.60
C THR A 109 3.14 -1.45 25.49
N LYS A 110 2.71 -0.64 26.48
CA LYS A 110 3.11 0.77 26.55
C LYS A 110 4.62 0.93 26.68
N GLU A 111 5.26 0.01 27.41
CA GLU A 111 6.70 -0.06 27.70
C GLU A 111 7.49 -0.81 26.62
N SER A 112 6.85 -1.76 25.92
CA SER A 112 7.47 -2.59 24.87
C SER A 112 6.68 -2.48 23.56
N ARG A 113 6.77 -1.34 22.88
CA ARG A 113 6.06 -1.08 21.61
C ARG A 113 6.73 -1.80 20.44
N THR A 114 5.97 -2.04 19.38
CA THR A 114 6.54 -2.41 18.07
C THR A 114 6.48 -1.17 17.19
N GLU A 115 7.63 -0.68 16.73
CA GLU A 115 7.74 0.50 15.88
C GLU A 115 8.27 0.09 14.50
N ILE A 116 7.60 0.54 13.43
CA ILE A 116 8.07 0.36 12.05
C ILE A 116 8.52 1.74 11.58
N ILE A 117 9.82 1.91 11.37
CA ILE A 117 10.44 3.21 11.11
C ILE A 117 11.40 3.10 9.93
N ASN A 118 11.54 4.18 9.19
CA ASN A 118 12.55 4.27 8.14
C ASN A 118 13.96 4.39 8.74
N LEU A 119 14.94 3.78 8.07
CA LEU A 119 16.34 3.99 8.39
C LEU A 119 16.76 5.37 7.86
N SER A 120 17.24 6.24 8.75
CA SER A 120 17.88 7.52 8.40
C SER A 120 16.98 8.59 7.75
N ASN A 121 15.69 8.68 8.10
CA ASN A 121 14.75 9.69 7.56
C ASN A 121 14.59 9.67 6.02
N GLN A 122 14.92 8.56 5.37
CA GLN A 122 14.78 8.39 3.93
C GLN A 122 13.43 7.79 3.54
N GLU A 123 13.02 7.96 2.27
CA GLU A 123 11.70 7.52 1.81
C GLU A 123 11.60 5.99 1.69
N VAL A 124 10.54 5.43 2.26
CA VAL A 124 10.17 4.02 2.22
C VAL A 124 8.77 3.92 1.65
N ILE A 125 8.61 3.22 0.54
CA ILE A 125 7.32 3.07 -0.14
C ILE A 125 6.94 1.60 -0.14
N PHE A 126 5.83 1.25 0.50
CA PHE A 126 5.18 -0.04 0.29
C PHE A 126 4.19 0.09 -0.87
N SER A 127 4.45 -0.60 -1.98
CA SER A 127 3.68 -0.48 -3.21
C SER A 127 2.91 -1.77 -3.50
N GLY A 128 1.58 -1.67 -3.62
CA GLY A 128 0.75 -2.74 -4.18
C GLY A 128 0.57 -2.65 -5.70
N GLY A 129 1.30 -1.75 -6.35
CA GLY A 129 1.22 -1.53 -7.80
C GLY A 129 2.13 -2.45 -8.59
N LEU A 130 1.98 -2.45 -9.91
CA LEU A 130 2.90 -3.13 -10.82
C LEU A 130 3.60 -2.10 -11.71
N THR A 131 4.94 -2.17 -11.76
CA THR A 131 5.71 -1.34 -12.68
C THR A 131 5.61 -1.89 -14.10
N LEU A 132 5.01 -1.11 -15.00
CA LEU A 132 4.93 -1.44 -16.41
C LEU A 132 6.23 -1.04 -17.12
N LYS A 133 6.84 -1.98 -17.84
CA LYS A 133 8.11 -1.80 -18.57
C LYS A 133 7.91 -2.17 -20.05
N GLY A 134 8.79 -1.69 -20.93
CA GLY A 134 8.76 -2.05 -22.35
C GLY A 134 7.78 -1.25 -23.20
N TRP A 135 7.53 0.01 -22.83
CA TRP A 135 6.71 0.93 -23.60
C TRP A 135 7.25 1.11 -25.02
N LYS A 136 6.36 1.06 -26.01
CA LYS A 136 6.65 1.24 -27.44
C LYS A 136 5.84 2.40 -27.99
N LYS A 137 6.45 3.21 -28.84
CA LYS A 137 5.77 4.29 -29.53
C LYS A 137 4.83 3.72 -30.59
N VAL A 138 3.58 4.16 -30.59
CA VAL A 138 2.57 3.73 -31.57
C VAL A 138 2.72 4.57 -32.84
N ASN A 139 3.17 3.93 -33.91
CA ASN A 139 3.35 4.55 -35.23
C ASN A 139 2.22 4.18 -36.22
N ALA A 140 1.37 3.21 -35.88
CA ALA A 140 0.25 2.79 -36.72
C ALA A 140 -0.95 3.74 -36.59
N ASN A 141 -1.75 3.84 -37.65
CA ASN A 141 -3.03 4.53 -37.61
C ASN A 141 -4.04 3.66 -36.86
N LEU A 142 -4.36 4.01 -35.61
CA LEU A 142 -5.34 3.29 -34.81
C LEU A 142 -6.76 3.82 -35.06
N LEU A 143 -7.71 2.91 -35.23
CA LEU A 143 -9.12 3.25 -35.36
C LEU A 143 -9.59 4.04 -34.13
N GLY A 144 -10.23 5.19 -34.34
CA GLY A 144 -10.71 6.07 -33.28
C GLY A 144 -9.66 7.01 -32.69
N LEU A 145 -8.39 6.91 -33.09
CA LEU A 145 -7.35 7.84 -32.65
C LEU A 145 -7.41 9.14 -33.47
N PRO A 146 -7.52 10.33 -32.84
CA PRO A 146 -7.51 11.59 -33.56
C PRO A 146 -6.18 11.81 -34.30
N LYS A 147 -6.22 12.40 -35.50
CA LYS A 147 -5.01 12.66 -36.32
C LYS A 147 -3.89 13.38 -35.54
N LYS A 148 -4.25 14.34 -34.68
CA LYS A 148 -3.30 15.09 -33.82
C LYS A 148 -2.55 14.24 -32.78
N ALA A 149 -3.07 13.05 -32.47
CA ALA A 149 -2.47 12.13 -31.49
C ALA A 149 -1.55 11.08 -32.14
N ILE A 150 -1.56 10.97 -33.47
CA ILE A 150 -0.66 10.06 -34.20
C ILE A 150 0.79 10.43 -33.89
N GLY A 151 1.61 9.43 -33.54
CA GLY A 151 3.00 9.64 -33.15
C GLY A 151 3.19 10.25 -31.74
N ASN A 152 2.13 10.44 -30.97
CA ASN A 152 2.18 10.90 -29.58
C ASN A 152 1.68 9.85 -28.57
N VAL A 153 1.27 8.68 -29.04
CA VAL A 153 0.77 7.58 -28.20
C VAL A 153 1.86 6.55 -27.95
N TRP A 154 1.88 6.03 -26.73
CA TRP A 154 2.72 4.91 -26.33
C TRP A 154 1.84 3.76 -25.84
N SER A 155 2.25 2.54 -26.11
CA SER A 155 1.57 1.32 -25.67
C SER A 155 2.54 0.38 -24.98
N VAL A 156 2.01 -0.43 -24.07
CA VAL A 156 2.75 -1.50 -23.40
C VAL A 156 1.81 -2.69 -23.24
N ASP A 157 2.34 -3.89 -23.41
CA ASP A 157 1.58 -5.10 -23.14
C ASP A 157 1.43 -5.25 -21.61
N LEU A 158 0.20 -5.47 -21.16
CA LEU A 158 -0.06 -5.63 -19.73
C LEU A 158 0.46 -7.00 -19.26
N PRO A 159 1.11 -7.06 -18.08
CA PRO A 159 1.41 -8.35 -17.48
C PRO A 159 0.10 -9.08 -17.17
N SER A 160 0.15 -10.41 -17.21
CA SER A 160 -0.98 -11.28 -16.87
C SER A 160 -0.64 -12.16 -15.65
N PRO A 161 -0.61 -11.59 -14.43
CA PRO A 161 -0.38 -12.37 -13.22
C PRO A 161 -1.41 -13.52 -13.12
N GLY A 162 -0.92 -14.76 -13.01
CA GLY A 162 -1.79 -15.94 -12.94
C GLY A 162 -2.69 -16.16 -14.17
N GLY A 163 -2.31 -15.63 -15.34
CA GLY A 163 -3.09 -15.77 -16.59
C GLY A 163 -4.35 -14.91 -16.65
N GLN A 164 -4.54 -13.98 -15.70
CA GLN A 164 -5.67 -13.06 -15.69
C GLN A 164 -5.30 -11.72 -16.32
N THR A 165 -6.25 -11.08 -16.99
CA THR A 165 -6.08 -9.70 -17.48
C THR A 165 -5.99 -8.75 -16.30
N LEU A 166 -4.90 -7.99 -16.22
CA LEU A 166 -4.75 -6.95 -15.21
C LEU A 166 -5.77 -5.82 -15.46
N LEU A 167 -6.72 -5.67 -14.54
CA LEU A 167 -7.66 -4.56 -14.53
C LEU A 167 -7.22 -3.50 -13.51
N PHE A 168 -7.17 -2.24 -13.94
CA PHE A 168 -6.82 -1.12 -13.08
C PHE A 168 -7.60 0.13 -13.49
N ARG A 169 -7.76 1.06 -12.53
CA ARG A 169 -8.48 2.34 -12.74
C ARG A 169 -7.56 3.55 -12.63
N GLN A 170 -6.31 3.34 -12.24
CA GLN A 170 -5.33 4.40 -12.02
C GLN A 170 -3.98 3.99 -12.59
N LEU A 171 -3.25 4.97 -13.12
CA LEU A 171 -1.90 4.83 -13.63
C LEU A 171 -1.11 6.05 -13.15
N TRP A 172 0.16 5.84 -12.80
CA TRP A 172 1.07 6.91 -12.39
C TRP A 172 2.31 6.88 -13.27
N VAL A 173 2.78 8.06 -13.66
CA VAL A 173 4.00 8.26 -14.44
C VAL A 173 4.89 9.21 -13.66
N ASN A 174 6.05 8.75 -13.21
CA ASN A 174 7.00 9.53 -12.39
C ASN A 174 6.28 10.22 -11.21
N ASP A 175 5.57 9.42 -10.41
CA ASP A 175 4.79 9.83 -9.23
C ASP A 175 3.64 10.80 -9.48
N LYS A 176 3.37 11.14 -10.75
CA LYS A 176 2.22 11.96 -11.16
C LYS A 176 1.09 11.06 -11.62
N LYS A 177 -0.08 11.22 -11.00
CA LYS A 177 -1.30 10.49 -11.39
C LYS A 177 -1.70 10.87 -12.81
N ALA A 178 -1.74 9.89 -13.70
CA ALA A 178 -2.26 10.06 -15.05
C ALA A 178 -3.79 10.17 -15.04
N VAL A 179 -4.33 10.77 -16.10
CA VAL A 179 -5.78 10.91 -16.29
C VAL A 179 -6.28 9.69 -17.05
N ARG A 180 -7.18 8.91 -16.44
CA ARG A 180 -7.97 7.92 -17.19
C ARG A 180 -8.76 8.66 -18.26
N ALA A 181 -8.61 8.24 -19.51
CA ALA A 181 -9.21 8.92 -20.66
C ALA A 181 -10.71 9.15 -20.45
N LYS A 182 -11.14 10.37 -20.72
CA LYS A 182 -12.52 10.86 -20.55
C LYS A 182 -12.80 11.91 -21.63
N ASP A 183 -14.08 12.12 -21.93
CA ASP A 183 -14.53 13.07 -22.94
C ASP A 183 -14.28 14.53 -22.51
N LYS A 184 -14.60 14.87 -21.26
CA LYS A 184 -14.55 16.23 -20.73
C LYS A 184 -14.02 16.28 -19.29
N ASN A 185 -13.56 17.46 -18.88
CA ASN A 185 -13.29 17.73 -17.48
C ASN A 185 -14.59 17.98 -16.70
N GLY A 186 -14.53 17.88 -15.37
CA GLY A 186 -15.71 17.92 -14.50
C GLY A 186 -16.54 19.20 -14.65
N ASP A 187 -15.86 20.32 -14.82
CA ASP A 187 -16.40 21.66 -15.06
C ASP A 187 -17.09 21.81 -16.42
N LEU A 188 -16.77 20.94 -17.38
CA LEU A 188 -17.29 20.96 -18.75
C LEU A 188 -18.26 19.80 -19.03
N MET A 189 -18.65 19.01 -18.02
CA MET A 189 -19.53 17.86 -18.21
C MET A 189 -20.88 18.26 -18.80
N SER A 190 -21.33 17.48 -19.79
CA SER A 190 -22.68 17.59 -20.33
C SER A 190 -23.73 17.20 -19.27
N ARG A 191 -24.93 17.77 -19.37
CA ARG A 191 -26.08 17.36 -18.57
C ARG A 191 -26.83 16.23 -19.26
N ILE A 192 -27.40 15.32 -18.47
CA ILE A 192 -28.37 14.34 -19.00
C ILE A 192 -29.63 15.08 -19.47
N LEU A 193 -30.35 14.49 -20.41
CA LEU A 193 -31.67 14.96 -20.84
C LEU A 193 -32.77 14.39 -19.97
N SER A 194 -32.70 13.09 -19.66
CA SER A 194 -33.68 12.41 -18.81
C SER A 194 -33.13 11.10 -18.24
N TRP A 195 -33.77 10.64 -17.17
CA TRP A 195 -33.61 9.29 -16.62
C TRP A 195 -34.98 8.61 -16.59
N ASP A 196 -35.07 7.39 -17.13
CA ASP A 196 -36.26 6.54 -17.05
C ASP A 196 -35.99 5.40 -16.08
N ALA A 197 -36.51 5.53 -14.86
CA ALA A 197 -36.31 4.54 -13.80
C ALA A 197 -36.98 3.19 -14.10
N LYS A 198 -38.12 3.19 -14.79
CA LYS A 198 -38.87 1.96 -15.11
C LYS A 198 -38.11 1.12 -16.12
N ASN A 199 -37.58 1.76 -17.16
CA ASN A 199 -36.82 1.10 -18.22
C ASN A 199 -35.30 1.04 -17.94
N GLN A 200 -34.84 1.67 -16.86
CA GLN A 200 -33.44 1.80 -16.44
C GLN A 200 -32.54 2.37 -17.54
N THR A 201 -32.98 3.47 -18.15
CA THR A 201 -32.26 4.13 -19.25
C THR A 201 -31.96 5.58 -18.95
N CYS A 202 -30.89 6.09 -19.57
CA CYS A 202 -30.53 7.50 -19.51
C CYS A 202 -30.44 8.07 -20.93
N LYS A 203 -31.06 9.22 -21.18
CA LYS A 203 -30.87 9.96 -22.42
C LYS A 203 -29.83 11.05 -22.22
N ILE A 204 -28.84 11.10 -23.09
CA ILE A 204 -27.82 12.16 -23.15
C ILE A 204 -27.91 12.93 -24.47
N PRO A 205 -27.40 14.18 -24.52
CA PRO A 205 -27.33 14.94 -25.77
C PRO A 205 -26.58 14.18 -26.86
N LEU A 206 -27.07 14.27 -28.10
CA LEU A 206 -26.34 13.76 -29.25
C LEU A 206 -25.08 14.60 -29.47
N ASP A 207 -23.92 13.95 -29.46
CA ASP A 207 -22.62 14.55 -29.79
C ASP A 207 -22.05 13.86 -31.03
N GLN A 208 -21.80 14.63 -32.09
CA GLN A 208 -21.32 14.12 -33.38
C GLN A 208 -19.91 13.52 -33.28
N ASN A 209 -19.16 13.83 -32.22
CA ASN A 209 -17.83 13.27 -32.00
C ASN A 209 -17.88 11.90 -31.31
N LEU A 210 -19.03 11.47 -30.79
CA LEU A 210 -19.18 10.18 -30.14
C LEU A 210 -19.60 9.10 -31.14
N ASN A 211 -18.81 8.04 -31.21
CA ASN A 211 -19.17 6.85 -31.95
C ASN A 211 -20.04 5.92 -31.09
N VAL A 212 -21.35 5.99 -31.28
CA VAL A 212 -22.35 5.20 -30.52
C VAL A 212 -22.05 3.69 -30.54
N ALA A 213 -21.54 3.17 -31.66
CA ALA A 213 -21.21 1.74 -31.79
C ALA A 213 -20.05 1.29 -30.88
N GLN A 214 -19.24 2.23 -30.37
CA GLN A 214 -18.10 1.97 -29.49
C GLN A 214 -18.37 2.30 -28.02
N MET A 215 -19.61 2.70 -27.68
CA MET A 215 -19.94 3.08 -26.30
C MET A 215 -20.17 1.89 -25.37
N ALA A 216 -20.46 0.70 -25.91
CA ALA A 216 -20.55 -0.52 -25.10
C ALA A 216 -19.19 -0.81 -24.42
N GLY A 217 -19.21 -0.99 -23.09
CA GLY A 217 -17.99 -1.19 -22.29
C GLY A 217 -17.33 0.11 -21.81
N MET A 218 -17.76 1.28 -22.30
CA MET A 218 -17.40 2.56 -21.68
C MET A 218 -18.10 2.72 -20.32
N GLU A 219 -17.71 3.76 -19.57
CA GLU A 219 -18.27 4.06 -18.27
C GLU A 219 -18.76 5.51 -18.24
N MET A 220 -20.01 5.72 -17.86
CA MET A 220 -20.57 7.03 -17.57
C MET A 220 -20.32 7.35 -16.10
N ILE A 221 -19.72 8.51 -15.84
CA ILE A 221 -19.68 9.10 -14.50
C ILE A 221 -20.75 10.19 -14.46
N ILE A 222 -21.78 9.98 -13.65
CA ILE A 222 -22.86 10.96 -13.47
C ILE A 222 -22.71 11.67 -12.14
N HIS A 223 -22.87 12.98 -12.14
CA HIS A 223 -22.92 13.79 -10.92
C HIS A 223 -24.38 13.99 -10.48
N GLN A 224 -24.70 13.54 -9.27
CA GLN A 224 -26.04 13.55 -8.70
C GLN A 224 -26.00 14.16 -7.29
N TRP A 225 -26.25 15.46 -7.23
CA TRP A 225 -26.23 16.26 -6.00
C TRP A 225 -24.93 16.13 -5.19
N TRP A 226 -24.93 15.36 -4.09
CA TRP A 226 -23.77 15.19 -3.21
C TRP A 226 -22.90 13.97 -3.58
N ALA A 227 -23.28 13.19 -4.59
CA ALA A 227 -22.55 11.98 -4.98
C ALA A 227 -22.32 11.90 -6.49
N ILE A 228 -21.44 10.96 -6.86
CA ILE A 228 -21.27 10.50 -8.24
C ILE A 228 -21.66 9.02 -8.33
N ALA A 229 -22.08 8.57 -9.50
CA ALA A 229 -22.21 7.16 -9.80
C ALA A 229 -21.36 6.76 -11.01
N ASN A 230 -20.76 5.57 -10.94
CA ASN A 230 -19.97 4.95 -12.01
C ASN A 230 -20.83 3.87 -12.68
N LEU A 231 -21.32 4.16 -13.89
CA LEU A 231 -22.28 3.32 -14.59
C LEU A 231 -21.66 2.73 -15.86
N ARG A 232 -21.46 1.41 -15.90
CA ARG A 232 -20.88 0.76 -17.10
C ARG A 232 -21.95 0.68 -18.18
N ILE A 233 -21.65 1.25 -19.35
CA ILE A 233 -22.58 1.29 -20.48
C ILE A 233 -22.66 -0.10 -21.11
N LYS A 234 -23.88 -0.65 -21.11
CA LYS A 234 -24.19 -1.93 -21.75
C LYS A 234 -24.46 -1.74 -23.24
N SER A 235 -25.25 -0.74 -23.59
CA SER A 235 -25.53 -0.37 -24.98
C SER A 235 -25.87 1.11 -25.10
N ALA A 236 -25.73 1.62 -26.31
CA ALA A 236 -26.14 2.96 -26.69
C ALA A 236 -26.87 2.91 -28.04
N LYS A 237 -27.93 3.70 -28.20
CA LYS A 237 -28.65 3.87 -29.47
C LYS A 237 -29.06 5.31 -29.67
N VAL A 238 -29.05 5.77 -30.91
CA VAL A 238 -29.60 7.09 -31.26
C VAL A 238 -31.12 6.97 -31.31
N ILE A 239 -31.82 7.86 -30.60
CA ILE A 239 -33.26 8.01 -30.66
C ILE A 239 -33.53 9.49 -30.91
N GLU A 240 -34.09 9.81 -32.08
CA GLU A 240 -34.34 11.18 -32.53
C GLU A 240 -33.08 12.06 -32.47
N LYS A 241 -32.99 12.97 -31.49
CA LYS A 241 -31.87 13.91 -31.27
C LYS A 241 -31.09 13.62 -29.98
N ALA A 242 -31.22 12.41 -29.43
CA ALA A 242 -30.55 11.97 -28.21
C ALA A 242 -29.86 10.62 -28.39
N ILE A 243 -28.95 10.30 -27.47
CA ILE A 243 -28.42 8.95 -27.31
C ILE A 243 -29.06 8.36 -26.05
N GLU A 244 -29.75 7.23 -26.19
CA GLU A 244 -30.27 6.46 -25.07
C GLU A 244 -29.25 5.40 -24.67
N LEU A 245 -28.85 5.42 -23.40
CA LEU A 245 -27.92 4.51 -22.77
C LEU A 245 -28.66 3.49 -21.91
N THR A 246 -28.20 2.25 -21.95
CA THR A 246 -28.51 1.23 -20.94
C THR A 246 -27.25 0.85 -20.19
N PHE A 247 -27.39 0.36 -18.96
CA PHE A 247 -26.25 0.08 -18.07
C PHE A 247 -26.17 -1.40 -17.70
N MET A 248 -24.97 -1.84 -17.30
CA MET A 248 -24.74 -3.18 -16.81
C MET A 248 -25.41 -3.38 -15.43
N GLN A 249 -25.74 -4.63 -15.12
CA GLN A 249 -26.12 -5.02 -13.77
C GLN A 249 -24.85 -5.32 -12.94
N PRO A 250 -24.88 -5.11 -11.61
CA PRO A 250 -26.05 -4.74 -10.78
C PRO A 250 -26.36 -3.23 -10.69
N GLU A 251 -25.48 -2.36 -11.19
CA GLU A 251 -25.59 -0.92 -10.95
C GLU A 251 -26.82 -0.28 -11.61
N SER A 252 -27.28 -0.79 -12.76
CA SER A 252 -28.46 -0.26 -13.46
C SER A 252 -29.73 -0.28 -12.61
N ARG A 253 -29.97 -1.41 -11.91
CA ARG A 253 -31.12 -1.57 -11.03
C ARG A 253 -31.01 -0.65 -9.82
N ILE A 254 -29.86 -0.68 -9.14
CA ILE A 254 -29.62 0.11 -7.93
C ILE A 254 -29.79 1.60 -8.25
N GLN A 255 -29.16 2.10 -9.33
CA GLN A 255 -29.22 3.49 -9.78
C GLN A 255 -30.65 3.96 -10.07
N SER A 256 -31.52 3.07 -10.56
CA SER A 256 -32.90 3.42 -10.92
C SER A 256 -33.88 3.31 -9.75
N GLU A 257 -33.55 2.53 -8.72
CA GLU A 257 -34.43 2.29 -7.56
C GLU A 257 -34.13 3.21 -6.38
N HIS A 258 -32.90 3.72 -6.22
CA HIS A 258 -32.56 4.56 -5.07
C HIS A 258 -33.20 5.95 -5.20
N PRO A 259 -33.90 6.44 -4.15
CA PRO A 259 -34.56 7.75 -4.20
C PRO A 259 -33.58 8.92 -4.02
N TRP A 260 -32.40 8.66 -3.43
CA TRP A 260 -31.40 9.67 -3.08
C TRP A 260 -29.98 9.20 -3.43
N PRO A 261 -29.11 10.09 -3.93
CA PRO A 261 -27.73 9.77 -4.32
C PRO A 261 -26.84 9.10 -3.28
#